data_AF-A0A8R1IDG4-F1
#
_entry.id   AF-A0A8R1IDG4-F1
#
_cell.length_a   1.000
_cell.length_b   1.000
_cell.length_c   1.000
_cell.angle_alpha   90.00
_cell.angle_beta   90.00
_cell.angle_gamma   90.00
#
_symmetry.space_group_name_H-M   'P 1'
#
loop_
_entity.id
_entity.type
_entity.pdbx_description
1 polymer ?
#
loop_
_entity_poly.entity_id
_entity_poly.type
_entity_poly.pdbx_seq_one_letter_code
_entity_poly.pdbx_strand_id
1 'polypeptide(L)'
;MLFPHNERHGYHSDESGYIENEEVVDLVANLLHIKTDTLTQALTMKRHVMKAETVVLRYSVSEATNTRDAMAKCIYNSLFHYIVLRINQALLKKDFTAGRGYYI
;
A
#
# COMPACT_ATOMS: atom_id res chain seq x y z
N MET A 1 26.00 -36.03 20.54
CA MET A 1 26.58 -35.11 19.53
C MET A 1 25.61 -33.97 19.34
N LEU A 2 26.02 -32.76 19.70
CA LEU A 2 25.24 -31.53 19.53
C LEU A 2 25.42 -31.06 18.09
N PHE A 3 24.31 -30.92 17.35
CA PHE A 3 24.32 -30.30 16.03
C PHE A 3 24.58 -28.79 16.19
N PRO A 4 25.44 -28.18 15.37
CA PRO A 4 25.80 -26.78 15.53
C PRO A 4 24.60 -25.89 15.28
N HIS A 5 24.36 -24.97 16.21
CA HIS A 5 23.43 -23.86 16.06
C HIS A 5 23.93 -23.01 14.89
N ASN A 6 23.28 -23.14 13.74
CA ASN A 6 23.57 -22.34 12.57
C ASN A 6 22.99 -20.94 12.81
N GLU A 7 23.70 -20.13 13.60
CA GLU A 7 23.50 -18.69 13.71
C GLU A 7 23.87 -18.05 12.37
N ARG A 8 22.93 -18.09 11.43
CA ARG A 8 23.00 -17.23 10.25
C ARG A 8 22.76 -15.81 10.73
N HIS A 9 23.87 -15.12 11.01
CA HIS A 9 23.93 -13.68 11.11
C HIS A 9 23.14 -13.06 9.96
N GLY A 10 21.98 -12.50 10.27
CA GLY A 10 21.27 -11.59 9.39
C GLY A 10 22.06 -10.28 9.32
N TYR A 11 23.10 -10.25 8.50
CA TYR A 11 23.85 -9.02 8.21
C TYR A 11 23.01 -8.08 7.35
N HIS A 12 22.20 -7.24 8.00
CA HIS A 12 22.00 -5.84 7.62
C HIS A 12 21.43 -5.07 8.82
N SER A 13 22.25 -4.94 9.89
CA SER A 13 21.77 -4.36 11.15
C SER A 13 21.81 -2.83 11.23
N ASP A 14 22.28 -2.09 10.22
CA ASP A 14 22.55 -0.66 10.40
C ASP A 14 21.62 0.33 9.69
N GLU A 15 20.63 -0.12 8.92
CA GLU A 15 19.71 0.82 8.23
C GLU A 15 18.21 0.46 8.35
N SER A 16 17.79 -0.25 9.41
CA SER A 16 16.35 -0.52 9.61
C SER A 16 15.57 0.80 9.76
N GLY A 17 14.56 1.00 8.91
CA GLY A 17 13.70 2.18 8.93
C GLY A 17 12.68 2.13 10.08
N TYR A 18 12.49 3.28 10.72
CA TYR A 18 11.46 3.50 11.76
C TYR A 18 10.55 4.65 11.34
N ILE A 19 9.33 4.65 11.88
CA ILE A 19 8.39 5.76 11.71
C ILE A 19 8.80 6.85 12.69
N GLU A 20 9.11 8.03 12.18
CA GLU A 20 9.39 9.19 13.02
C GLU A 20 8.10 9.93 13.43
N ASN A 21 7.06 9.83 12.62
CA ASN A 21 5.90 10.71 12.66
C ASN A 21 4.61 9.87 12.68
N GLU A 22 4.29 9.32 13.85
CA GLU A 22 3.18 8.36 14.04
C GLU A 22 1.81 9.02 13.82
N GLU A 23 1.67 10.28 14.21
CA GLU A 23 0.49 11.11 14.03
C GLU A 23 0.09 11.29 12.57
N VAL A 24 1.06 11.34 11.65
CA VAL A 24 0.79 11.40 10.21
C VAL A 24 0.29 10.05 9.71
N VAL A 25 0.86 8.95 10.21
CA VAL A 25 0.42 7.59 9.86
C VAL A 25 -1.00 7.35 10.36
N ASP A 26 -1.33 7.79 11.57
CA ASP A 26 -2.69 7.77 12.11
C ASP A 26 -3.66 8.57 11.26
N LEU A 27 -3.29 9.79 10.89
CA LEU A 27 -4.11 10.64 10.02
C LEU A 27 -4.39 9.94 8.68
N VAL A 28 -3.37 9.39 8.03
CA VAL A 28 -3.52 8.69 6.74
C VAL A 28 -4.33 7.40 6.90
N ALA A 29 -4.12 6.63 7.96
CA ALA A 29 -4.89 5.43 8.24
C ALA A 29 -6.39 5.75 8.42
N ASN A 30 -6.71 6.85 9.11
CA ASN A 30 -8.07 7.35 9.27
C ASN A 30 -8.70 7.76 7.93
N LEU A 31 -7.96 8.49 7.09
CA LEU A 31 -8.42 8.90 5.75
C LEU A 31 -8.69 7.70 4.83
N LEU A 32 -7.86 6.66 4.94
CA LEU A 32 -7.99 5.42 4.17
C LEU A 32 -8.95 4.41 4.80
N HIS A 33 -9.49 4.69 5.99
CA HIS A 33 -10.33 3.78 6.78
C HIS A 33 -9.68 2.40 7.03
N ILE A 34 -8.39 2.40 7.37
CA ILE A 34 -7.64 1.19 7.75
C ILE A 34 -7.05 1.34 9.15
N LYS A 35 -6.59 0.24 9.73
CA LYS A 35 -5.92 0.27 11.04
C LYS A 35 -4.50 0.85 10.88
N THR A 36 -4.10 1.72 11.80
CA THR A 36 -2.73 2.28 11.87
C THR A 36 -1.67 1.17 11.87
N ASP A 37 -1.87 0.10 12.64
CA ASP A 37 -0.96 -1.04 12.67
C ASP A 37 -0.74 -1.67 11.30
N THR A 38 -1.80 -1.75 10.49
CA THR A 38 -1.73 -2.32 9.14
C THR A 38 -0.92 -1.42 8.21
N LEU A 39 -1.14 -0.11 8.27
CA LEU A 39 -0.38 0.85 7.48
C LEU A 39 1.09 0.88 7.91
N THR A 40 1.34 0.86 9.22
CA THR A 40 2.67 0.81 9.83
C THR A 40 3.43 -0.43 9.36
N GLN A 41 2.82 -1.61 9.43
CA GLN A 41 3.44 -2.83 8.92
C GLN A 41 3.70 -2.76 7.42
N ALA A 42 2.77 -2.24 6.63
CA ALA A 42 2.95 -2.10 5.18
C ALA A 42 4.12 -1.17 4.82
N LEU A 43 4.36 -0.12 5.62
CA LEU A 43 5.45 0.85 5.39
C LEU A 43 6.81 0.38 5.94
N THR A 44 6.83 -0.50 6.93
CA THR A 44 8.06 -0.84 7.68
C THR A 44 8.51 -2.28 7.55
N MET A 45 7.66 -3.19 7.07
CA MET A 45 7.94 -4.64 7.07
C MET A 45 7.85 -5.25 5.67
N LYS A 46 8.83 -6.09 5.36
CA LYS A 46 8.88 -6.95 4.18
C LYS A 46 8.71 -8.41 4.59
N ARG A 47 7.78 -9.12 3.94
CA ARG A 47 7.55 -10.56 4.17
C ARG A 47 8.20 -11.37 3.05
N HIS A 48 9.12 -12.25 3.40
CA HIS A 48 9.70 -13.25 2.52
C HIS A 48 9.12 -14.64 2.84
N VAL A 49 8.34 -15.19 1.91
CA VAL A 49 7.80 -16.55 2.03
C VAL A 49 8.74 -17.50 1.27
N MET A 50 9.33 -18.45 1.99
CA MET A 50 10.16 -19.52 1.44
C MET A 50 9.47 -20.87 1.65
N LYS A 51 9.93 -21.93 0.95
CA LYS A 51 9.29 -23.27 0.97
C LYS A 51 9.14 -23.88 2.37
N ALA A 52 9.97 -23.48 3.34
CA ALA A 52 9.95 -24.03 4.70
C ALA A 52 9.62 -22.99 5.79
N GLU A 53 9.68 -21.69 5.48
CA GLU A 53 9.57 -20.63 6.49
C GLU A 53 9.07 -19.31 5.90
N THR A 54 8.43 -18.50 6.74
CA THR A 54 8.11 -17.10 6.43
C THR A 54 8.95 -16.22 7.33
N VAL A 55 9.79 -15.38 6.71
CA VAL A 55 10.66 -14.44 7.40
C VAL A 55 10.09 -13.04 7.22
N VAL A 56 9.89 -12.32 8.32
CA VAL A 56 9.47 -10.91 8.32
C VAL A 56 10.66 -10.06 8.75
N LEU A 57 11.05 -9.12 7.90
CA LEU A 57 12.20 -8.23 8.10
C LEU A 57 11.71 -6.79 8.04
N ARG A 58 12.42 -5.88 8.71
CA ARG A 58 12.18 -4.45 8.52
C ARG A 58 12.80 -3.99 7.20
N TYR A 59 12.15 -3.04 6.55
CA TYR A 59 12.71 -2.34 5.39
C TYR A 59 13.91 -1.49 5.80
N SER A 60 14.84 -1.29 4.87
CA SER A 60 15.78 -0.17 5.00
C SER A 60 15.05 1.18 4.87
N VAL A 61 15.66 2.29 5.32
CA VAL A 61 15.07 3.64 5.13
C VAL A 61 14.77 3.92 3.65
N SER A 62 15.65 3.52 2.76
CA SER A 62 15.46 3.65 1.30
C SER A 62 14.29 2.80 0.80
N GLU A 63 14.20 1.53 1.21
CA GLU A 63 13.09 0.66 0.84
C GLU A 63 11.74 1.16 1.38
N ALA A 64 11.70 1.64 2.62
CA ALA A 64 10.51 2.21 3.26
C ALA A 64 10.05 3.47 2.52
N THR A 65 10.98 4.34 2.13
CA THR A 65 10.70 5.56 1.35
C THR A 65 10.13 5.21 -0.02
N ASN A 66 10.77 4.28 -0.73
CA ASN A 66 10.31 3.82 -2.04
C ASN A 66 8.91 3.17 -1.95
N THR A 67 8.67 2.39 -0.90
CA THR A 67 7.36 1.75 -0.64
C THR A 67 6.28 2.80 -0.39
N ARG A 68 6.56 3.81 0.47
CA ARG A 68 5.65 4.94 0.71
C ARG A 68 5.29 5.65 -0.59
N ASP A 69 6.28 6.00 -1.40
CA ASP A 69 6.08 6.74 -2.65
C ASP A 69 5.29 5.91 -3.69
N ALA A 70 5.56 4.60 -3.76
CA ALA A 70 4.81 3.69 -4.61
C ALA A 70 3.35 3.57 -4.16
N MET A 71 3.09 3.44 -2.86
CA MET A 71 1.74 3.41 -2.31
C MET A 71 0.98 4.71 -2.59
N ALA A 72 1.62 5.87 -2.39
CA ALA A 72 1.03 7.17 -2.68
C ALA A 72 0.64 7.31 -4.16
N LYS A 73 1.54 6.92 -5.09
CA LYS A 73 1.26 6.91 -6.53
C LYS A 73 0.10 5.97 -6.88
N CYS A 74 0.05 4.79 -6.27
CA CYS A 74 -1.01 3.82 -6.48
C CYS A 74 -2.36 4.39 -6.05
N ILE A 75 -2.46 4.93 -4.82
CA ILE A 75 -3.68 5.53 -4.28
C ILE A 75 -4.16 6.69 -5.18
N TYR A 76 -3.25 7.59 -5.56
CA TYR A 76 -3.58 8.70 -6.44
C TYR A 76 -4.11 8.22 -7.79
N ASN A 77 -3.41 7.27 -8.44
CA ASN A 77 -3.82 6.73 -9.73
C ASN A 77 -5.19 6.04 -9.66
N SER A 78 -5.43 5.23 -8.63
CA SER A 78 -6.71 4.57 -8.42
C SER A 78 -7.84 5.57 -8.19
N LEU A 79 -7.61 6.61 -7.39
CA LEU A 79 -8.60 7.65 -7.14
C LEU A 79 -8.91 8.47 -8.39
N PHE A 80 -7.88 8.90 -9.12
CA PHE A 80 -8.06 9.64 -10.37
C PHE A 80 -8.85 8.82 -11.39
N HIS A 81 -8.47 7.56 -11.59
CA HIS A 81 -9.20 6.65 -12.47
C HIS A 81 -10.67 6.50 -12.05
N TYR A 82 -10.91 6.36 -10.74
CA TYR A 82 -12.27 6.28 -10.20
C TYR A 82 -13.06 7.56 -10.50
N ILE A 83 -12.50 8.75 -10.27
CA ILE A 83 -13.16 10.03 -10.56
C ILE A 83 -13.53 10.12 -12.05
N VAL A 84 -12.59 9.83 -12.96
CA VAL A 84 -12.82 9.82 -14.41
C VAL A 84 -13.94 8.85 -14.77
N LEU A 85 -13.92 7.64 -14.23
CA LEU A 85 -14.97 6.65 -14.43
C LEU A 85 -16.34 7.17 -13.99
N ARG A 86 -16.43 7.81 -12.82
CA ARG A 86 -17.68 8.37 -12.29
C ARG A 86 -18.21 9.52 -13.13
N ILE A 87 -17.34 10.41 -13.61
CA ILE A 87 -17.72 11.51 -14.53
C ILE A 87 -18.24 10.92 -15.84
N ASN A 88 -17.49 10.00 -16.45
CA ASN A 88 -17.88 9.36 -17.71
C ASN A 88 -19.23 8.64 -17.57
N GLN A 89 -19.48 7.94 -16.46
CA GLN A 89 -20.77 7.30 -16.18
C GLN A 89 -21.91 8.30 -16.03
N ALA A 90 -21.68 9.47 -15.43
CA ALA A 90 -22.70 10.49 -15.27
C ALA A 90 -23.07 11.18 -16.60
N LEU A 91 -22.09 11.35 -17.49
CA LEU A 91 -22.31 11.93 -18.82
C LEU A 91 -23.01 10.94 -19.76
N LEU A 92 -22.51 9.71 -19.87
CA LEU A 92 -23.10 8.68 -20.75
C LEU A 92 -24.55 8.33 -20.39
N LYS A 93 -24.91 8.40 -19.10
CA LYS A 93 -26.29 8.19 -18.65
C LYS A 93 -27.24 9.28 -19.15
N LYS A 94 -26.78 10.52 -19.36
CA LYS A 94 -27.62 11.61 -19.89
C LYS A 94 -27.95 11.40 -21.36
N ASP A 95 -26.99 10.93 -22.16
CA ASP A 95 -27.18 10.70 -23.60
C ASP A 95 -28.20 9.58 -23.88
N PHE A 96 -28.18 8.50 -23.07
CA PHE A 96 -29.14 7.40 -23.18
C PHE A 96 -30.58 7.79 -22.80
N THR A 97 -30.75 8.78 -21.93
CA THR A 97 -32.08 9.31 -21.56
C THR A 97 -32.59 10.36 -22.55
N ALA A 98 -31.70 11.10 -23.21
CA ALA A 98 -32.05 12.11 -24.20
C ALA A 98 -32.45 11.48 -25.56
N GLY A 99 -31.87 10.33 -25.94
CA GLY A 99 -32.12 9.67 -27.22
C GLY A 99 -33.38 8.81 -27.32
N ARG A 100 -34.13 8.59 -26.23
CA ARG A 100 -35.27 7.65 -26.20
C ARG A 100 -36.66 8.29 -26.46
N GLY A 101 -36.70 9.59 -26.78
CA GLY A 101 -37.97 10.34 -26.91
C GLY A 101 -38.37 10.79 -28.32
N TYR A 102 -37.56 10.57 -29.35
CA TYR A 102 -37.75 11.21 -30.67
C TYR A 102 -37.64 10.19 -31.80
N TYR A 103 -38.46 9.14 -31.75
CA TYR A 103 -38.78 8.29 -32.91
C TYR A 103 -40.25 7.87 -32.78
N ILE A 104 -41.16 8.78 -33.14
CA ILE A 104 -42.52 8.47 -33.59
C ILE A 104 -42.63 8.91 -35.05
#